data_AF-A0A7X8RIJ0-F1
#
_entry.id   AF-A0A7X8RIJ0-F1
#
_cell.length_a   1.000
_cell.length_b   1.000
_cell.length_c   1.000
_cell.angle_alpha   90.00
_cell.angle_beta   90.00
_cell.angle_gamma   90.00
#
_symmetry.space_group_name_H-M   'P 1'
#
loop_
_entity.id
_entity.type
_entity.pdbx_description
1 polymer ?
#
loop_
_entity_poly.entity_id
_entity_poly.type
_entity_poly.pdbx_seq_one_letter_code
_entity_poly.pdbx_strand_id
1 'polypeptide(L)'
;ELENPHTPETEEYGISSVTFRSDRPFHQERLLQVLRSTVGLVRSKGYCWIAENIQVAQVWHQAGPDLSIRPAALWGQTDLTPGSEIVLIGIDLDGADVLRRLEDATLTRGEMADTLLAHQPQA
;
A
#
# COMPACT_ATOMS: atom_id res chain seq x y z
N GLU A 1 6.98 27.58 -36.48
CA GLU A 1 6.60 27.41 -35.06
C GLU A 1 6.73 25.93 -34.73
N LEU A 2 7.57 25.62 -33.75
CA LEU A 2 8.22 24.32 -33.55
C LEU A 2 7.23 23.22 -33.11
N GLU A 3 7.13 22.15 -33.89
CA GLU A 3 6.62 20.85 -33.42
C GLU A 3 7.73 20.19 -32.60
N ASN A 4 7.88 20.61 -31.35
CA ASN A 4 8.68 19.88 -30.38
C ASN A 4 7.73 18.84 -29.75
N PRO A 5 7.88 17.53 -29.99
CA PRO A 5 7.15 16.54 -29.23
C PRO A 5 7.61 16.64 -27.77
N HIS A 6 6.81 17.28 -26.93
CA HIS A 6 7.01 17.27 -25.49
C HIS A 6 6.74 15.85 -24.99
N THR A 7 7.80 15.06 -24.84
CA THR A 7 7.76 13.91 -23.95
C THR A 7 7.34 14.43 -22.57
N PRO A 8 6.36 13.82 -21.90
CA PRO A 8 5.98 14.21 -20.55
C PRO A 8 7.23 14.23 -19.66
N GLU A 9 7.42 15.29 -18.88
CA GLU A 9 8.58 15.43 -17.97
C GLU A 9 8.77 14.18 -17.09
N THR A 10 7.68 13.50 -16.75
CA THR A 10 7.69 12.23 -15.99
C THR A 10 8.47 11.11 -16.66
N GLU A 11 8.42 10.98 -17.99
CA GLU A 11 9.17 9.96 -18.72
C GLU A 11 10.64 10.37 -18.92
N GLU A 12 10.91 11.67 -19.02
CA GLU A 12 12.28 12.22 -19.15
C GLU A 12 13.11 12.04 -17.86
N TYR A 13 12.47 12.06 -16.69
CA TYR A 13 13.13 11.88 -15.39
C TYR A 13 12.99 10.46 -14.81
N GLY A 14 12.47 9.49 -15.57
CA GLY A 14 12.27 8.11 -15.10
C GLY A 14 11.24 7.98 -13.97
N ILE A 15 10.34 8.96 -13.81
CA ILE A 15 9.30 8.98 -12.79
C ILE A 15 8.10 8.15 -13.26
N SER A 16 7.77 7.10 -12.51
CA SER A 16 6.60 6.27 -12.75
C SER A 16 5.70 6.18 -11.52
N SER A 17 4.45 5.77 -11.74
CA SER A 17 3.53 5.48 -10.65
C SER A 17 2.77 4.19 -10.90
N VAL A 18 2.54 3.45 -9.82
CA VAL A 18 1.73 2.23 -9.82
C VAL A 18 0.74 2.27 -8.65
N THR A 19 -0.39 1.57 -8.78
CA THR A 19 -1.39 1.48 -7.72
C THR A 19 -1.50 0.04 -7.24
N PHE A 20 -1.23 -0.17 -5.96
CA PHE A 20 -1.49 -1.43 -5.28
C PHE A 20 -2.92 -1.47 -4.76
N ARG A 21 -3.61 -2.60 -4.97
CA ARG A 21 -4.93 -2.87 -4.40
C ARG A 21 -4.97 -4.29 -3.85
N SER A 22 -5.54 -4.46 -2.67
CA SER A 22 -5.75 -5.78 -2.05
C SER A 22 -6.99 -5.78 -1.16
N ASP A 23 -7.71 -6.89 -1.19
CA ASP A 23 -8.84 -7.22 -0.29
C ASP A 23 -8.38 -8.02 0.95
N ARG A 24 -7.06 -8.16 1.16
CA ARG A 24 -6.44 -8.84 2.29
C ARG A 24 -5.57 -7.88 3.11
N PRO A 25 -5.58 -7.98 4.44
CA PRO A 25 -4.73 -7.16 5.30
C PRO A 25 -3.26 -7.51 5.12
N PHE A 26 -2.37 -6.56 5.36
CA PHE A 26 -0.94 -6.79 5.43
C PHE A 26 -0.53 -7.51 6.71
N HIS A 27 0.45 -8.40 6.60
CA HIS A 27 1.27 -8.80 7.73
C HIS A 27 2.29 -7.69 8.01
N GLN A 28 2.31 -7.10 9.21
CA GLN A 28 3.15 -5.93 9.50
C GLN A 28 4.62 -6.16 9.20
N GLU A 29 5.19 -7.29 9.65
CA GLU A 29 6.62 -7.56 9.43
C GLU A 29 6.98 -7.73 7.95
N ARG A 30 6.14 -8.42 7.15
CA ARG A 30 6.36 -8.59 5.71
C ARG A 30 6.27 -7.24 5.01
N LEU A 31 5.29 -6.42 5.36
CA LEU A 31 5.15 -5.07 4.82
C LEU A 31 6.39 -4.21 5.11
N LEU A 32 6.87 -4.22 6.36
CA LEU A 32 8.08 -3.49 6.75
C LEU A 32 9.31 -3.95 5.98
N GLN A 33 9.45 -5.26 5.74
CA GLN A 33 10.54 -5.80 4.92
C GLN A 33 10.48 -5.27 3.49
N VAL A 34 9.30 -5.29 2.85
CA VAL A 34 9.12 -4.75 1.50
C VAL A 34 9.50 -3.28 1.44
N LEU A 35 8.99 -2.47 2.37
CA LEU A 35 9.27 -1.03 2.41
C LEU A 35 10.74 -0.71 2.57
N ARG A 36 11.44 -1.43 3.46
CA ARG A 36 12.89 -1.24 3.70
C ARG A 36 13.75 -1.66 2.53
N SER A 37 13.30 -2.61 1.71
CA SER A 37 14.05 -3.17 0.59
C SER A 37 13.58 -2.63 -0.77
N THR A 38 12.63 -1.70 -0.81
CA THR A 38 12.20 -1.07 -2.06
C THR A 38 13.10 0.12 -2.37
N VAL A 39 13.68 0.13 -3.56
CA VAL A 39 14.53 1.21 -4.07
C VAL A 39 13.73 2.03 -5.08
N GLY A 40 14.02 3.33 -5.16
CA GLY A 40 13.39 4.23 -6.12
C GLY A 40 12.01 4.75 -5.69
N LEU A 41 11.42 4.25 -4.59
CA LEU A 41 10.16 4.78 -4.05
C LEU A 41 10.38 6.16 -3.44
N VAL A 42 9.72 7.18 -4.00
CA VAL A 42 9.87 8.59 -3.59
C VAL A 42 8.66 9.08 -2.80
N ARG A 43 7.45 8.72 -3.22
CA ARG A 43 6.21 9.05 -2.50
C ARG A 43 5.24 7.90 -2.56
N SER A 44 4.38 7.83 -1.56
CA SER A 44 3.22 6.95 -1.60
C SER A 44 2.08 7.52 -0.76
N LYS A 45 0.84 7.23 -1.14
CA LYS A 45 -0.35 7.71 -0.44
C LYS A 45 -1.53 6.79 -0.66
N GLY A 46 -2.42 6.75 0.32
CA GLY A 46 -3.67 6.01 0.23
C GLY A 46 -4.16 5.55 1.58
N TYR A 47 -4.78 4.38 1.61
CA TYR A 47 -5.18 3.71 2.83
C TYR A 47 -4.74 2.24 2.78
N CYS A 48 -4.55 1.65 3.96
CA CYS A 48 -4.16 0.27 4.08
C CYS A 48 -4.92 -0.42 5.21
N TRP A 49 -4.97 -1.74 5.08
CA TRP A 49 -5.51 -2.64 6.08
C TRP A 49 -4.38 -3.49 6.67
N ILE A 50 -4.23 -3.50 7.98
CA ILE A 50 -3.11 -4.12 8.69
C ILE A 50 -3.66 -5.12 9.72
N ALA A 51 -3.10 -6.33 9.77
CA ALA A 51 -3.61 -7.45 10.54
C ALA A 51 -3.68 -7.17 12.05
N GLU A 52 -2.74 -6.39 12.60
CA GLU A 52 -2.64 -6.02 14.02
C GLU A 52 -3.83 -5.18 14.49
N ASN A 53 -4.57 -4.55 13.57
CA ASN A 53 -5.80 -3.85 13.89
C ASN A 53 -6.83 -4.04 12.76
N ILE A 54 -7.38 -5.25 12.71
CA ILE A 54 -8.26 -5.70 11.63
C ILE A 54 -9.56 -4.88 11.49
N GLN A 55 -9.97 -4.16 12.54
CA GLN A 55 -11.20 -3.35 12.54
C GLN A 55 -10.98 -1.92 12.03
N VAL A 56 -9.73 -1.49 11.82
CA VAL A 56 -9.38 -0.10 11.55
C VAL A 56 -8.78 0.08 10.16
N ALA A 57 -9.29 1.09 9.45
CA ALA A 57 -8.67 1.67 8.28
C ALA A 57 -7.52 2.59 8.69
N GLN A 58 -6.36 2.40 8.07
CA GLN A 58 -5.17 3.21 8.33
C GLN A 58 -4.88 4.11 7.14
N VAL A 59 -4.63 5.40 7.38
CA VAL A 59 -4.15 6.32 6.35
C VAL A 59 -2.66 6.12 6.14
N TRP A 60 -2.26 5.95 4.89
CA TRP A 60 -0.89 5.81 4.42
C TRP A 60 -0.42 7.12 3.79
N HIS A 61 0.70 7.65 4.27
CA HIS A 61 1.32 8.83 3.66
C HIS A 61 2.85 8.76 3.77
N GLN A 62 3.52 8.91 2.62
CA GLN A 62 4.97 8.98 2.52
C GLN A 62 5.42 10.16 1.65
N ALA A 63 6.45 10.87 2.12
CA ALA A 63 7.22 11.81 1.32
C ALA A 63 8.71 11.60 1.58
N GLY A 64 9.45 11.15 0.55
CA GLY A 64 10.85 10.75 0.71
C GLY A 64 10.99 9.63 1.76
N PRO A 65 11.92 9.76 2.72
CA PRO A 65 12.12 8.74 3.76
C PRO A 65 11.02 8.73 4.83
N ASP A 66 10.22 9.80 4.92
CA ASP A 66 9.21 9.95 5.97
C ASP A 66 7.93 9.20 5.60
N LEU A 67 7.75 8.00 6.16
CA LEU A 67 6.52 7.22 6.09
C LEU A 67 5.72 7.35 7.37
N SER A 68 4.42 7.58 7.23
CA SER A 68 3.45 7.51 8.33
C SER A 68 2.26 6.63 7.95
N ILE A 69 1.90 5.74 8.87
CA ILE A 69 0.68 4.95 8.82
C ILE A 69 -0.06 5.20 10.13
N ARG A 70 -1.30 5.69 10.05
CA ARG A 70 -2.06 6.12 11.24
C ARG A 70 -3.51 5.66 11.19
N PRO A 71 -4.11 5.29 12.34
CA PRO A 71 -5.55 5.01 12.42
C PRO A 71 -6.36 6.19 11.91
N ALA A 72 -7.41 5.91 11.14
CA ALA A 72 -8.30 6.95 10.62
C ALA A 72 -9.77 6.70 10.96
N ALA A 73 -10.26 5.48 10.75
CA ALA A 73 -11.66 5.12 11.02
C ALA A 73 -11.80 3.63 11.30
N LEU A 74 -12.88 3.23 11.97
CA LEU A 74 -13.31 1.83 11.98
C LEU A 74 -13.94 1.49 10.63
N TRP A 75 -13.60 0.34 10.06
CA TRP A 75 -14.17 -0.09 8.78
C TRP A 75 -15.70 -0.14 8.80
N GLY A 76 -16.30 -0.60 9.90
CA GLY A 76 -17.76 -0.64 10.09
C GLY A 76 -18.44 0.73 10.19
N GLN A 77 -17.67 1.82 10.22
CA GLN A 77 -18.19 3.20 10.20
C GLN A 77 -17.95 3.88 8.83
N THR A 78 -17.49 3.14 7.83
CA THR A 78 -17.24 3.64 6.47
C THR A 78 -18.13 2.88 5.48
N ASP A 79 -18.42 3.51 4.34
CA ASP A 79 -19.09 2.85 3.21
C ASP A 79 -18.11 2.00 2.36
N LEU A 80 -16.86 1.85 2.81
CA LEU A 80 -15.81 1.12 2.11
C LEU A 80 -15.75 -0.33 2.55
N THR A 81 -15.45 -1.22 1.60
CA THR A 81 -15.04 -2.59 1.93
C THR A 81 -13.61 -2.56 2.48
N PRO A 82 -13.31 -3.29 3.57
CA PRO A 82 -11.95 -3.39 4.10
C PRO A 82 -10.96 -3.81 3.02
N GLY A 83 -9.85 -3.08 2.94
CA GLY A 83 -8.84 -3.31 1.91
C GLY A 83 -7.74 -2.27 1.94
N SER A 84 -6.83 -2.40 0.98
CA SER A 84 -5.75 -1.44 0.76
C SER A 84 -5.85 -0.88 -0.65
N GLU A 85 -5.66 0.44 -0.78
CA GLU A 85 -5.39 1.11 -2.04
C GLU A 85 -4.29 2.12 -1.82
N ILE A 86 -3.14 1.89 -2.44
CA ILE A 86 -1.93 2.69 -2.25
C ILE A 86 -1.36 3.04 -3.61
N VAL A 87 -1.23 4.33 -3.88
CA VAL A 87 -0.48 4.83 -5.04
C VAL A 87 0.98 4.96 -4.62
N LEU A 88 1.88 4.37 -5.39
CA LEU A 88 3.33 4.44 -5.23
C LEU A 88 3.92 5.22 -6.40
N ILE A 89 4.82 6.15 -6.11
CA ILE A 89 5.47 7.02 -7.09
C ILE A 89 6.97 6.91 -6.86
N GLY A 90 7.72 6.62 -7.91
CA GLY A 90 9.16 6.43 -7.80
C GLY A 90 9.94 6.79 -9.06
N ILE A 91 11.25 6.88 -8.91
CA ILE A 91 12.23 7.08 -9.99
C ILE A 91 12.93 5.73 -10.21
N ASP A 92 12.98 5.27 -11.46
CA ASP A 92 13.51 3.94 -11.82
C ASP A 92 12.89 2.79 -10.99
N LEU A 93 11.65 2.99 -10.54
CA LEU A 93 10.91 2.04 -9.72
C LEU A 93 10.42 0.88 -10.58
N ASP A 94 10.82 -0.34 -10.23
CA ASP A 94 10.20 -1.54 -10.78
C ASP A 94 8.80 -1.71 -10.20
N GLY A 95 7.82 -1.15 -10.92
CA GLY A 95 6.41 -1.18 -10.56
C GLY A 95 5.85 -2.60 -10.44
N ALA A 96 6.30 -3.54 -11.28
CA ALA A 96 5.79 -4.90 -11.24
C ALA A 96 6.32 -5.66 -10.01
N ASP A 97 7.62 -5.51 -9.70
CA ASP A 97 8.23 -6.15 -8.54
C ASP A 97 7.64 -5.62 -7.23
N VAL A 98 7.48 -4.29 -7.09
CA VAL A 98 6.93 -3.71 -5.85
C VAL A 98 5.49 -4.15 -5.61
N LEU A 99 4.66 -4.22 -6.66
CA LEU A 99 3.28 -4.70 -6.54
C LEU A 99 3.24 -6.17 -6.12
N ARG A 100 4.06 -7.03 -6.74
CA ARG A 100 4.15 -8.45 -6.37
C ARG A 100 4.59 -8.63 -4.92
N ARG A 101 5.60 -7.89 -4.47
CA ARG A 101 6.11 -7.97 -3.10
C ARG A 101 5.12 -7.46 -2.07
N LEU A 102 4.38 -6.40 -2.38
CA LEU A 102 3.27 -5.95 -1.54
C LEU A 102 2.17 -7.02 -1.46
N GLU A 103 1.83 -7.67 -2.58
CA GLU A 103 0.88 -8.78 -2.58
C GLU A 103 1.35 -9.94 -1.70
N ASP A 104 2.63 -10.33 -1.79
CA ASP A 104 3.26 -11.36 -0.96
C ASP A 104 3.31 -10.96 0.53
N ALA A 105 3.25 -9.67 0.84
CA ALA A 105 3.20 -9.15 2.20
C ALA A 105 1.79 -9.18 2.82
N THR A 106 0.75 -9.47 2.04
CA THR A 106 -0.61 -9.66 2.56
C THR A 106 -0.77 -11.02 3.24
N LEU A 107 -1.73 -11.11 4.17
CA LEU A 107 -2.11 -12.38 4.78
C LEU A 107 -2.62 -13.34 3.73
N THR A 108 -2.16 -14.58 3.75
CA THR A 108 -2.79 -15.67 2.99
C THR A 108 -4.25 -15.86 3.41
N ARG A 109 -5.04 -16.58 2.60
CA ARG A 109 -6.45 -16.87 2.96
C ARG A 109 -6.58 -17.59 4.29
N GLY A 110 -5.65 -18.50 4.62
CA GLY A 110 -5.63 -19.21 5.91
C GLY A 110 -5.34 -18.25 7.07
N GLU A 111 -4.26 -17.48 6.97
CA GLU A 111 -3.90 -16.48 7.99
C GLU A 111 -5.01 -15.44 8.22
N MET A 112 -5.69 -15.04 7.15
CA MET A 112 -6.82 -14.12 7.24
C MET A 112 -8.01 -14.74 7.98
N ALA A 113 -8.34 -16.00 7.70
CA ALA A 113 -9.41 -16.72 8.41
C ALA A 113 -9.08 -16.83 9.91
N ASP A 114 -7.84 -17.21 10.24
CA ASP A 114 -7.38 -17.33 11.63
C ASP A 114 -7.42 -15.97 12.36
N THR A 115 -6.98 -14.91 11.68
CA THR A 115 -7.01 -13.54 12.22
C THR A 115 -8.44 -13.09 12.49
N LEU A 116 -9.37 -13.32 11.57
CA LEU A 116 -10.77 -12.94 11.75
C LEU A 116 -11.43 -13.71 12.89
N LEU A 117 -11.15 -15.00 13.04
CA LEU A 117 -11.64 -15.82 14.15
C LEU A 117 -11.13 -15.31 15.50
N ALA A 118 -9.84 -14.96 15.59
CA ALA A 118 -9.23 -14.44 16.82
C ALA A 118 -9.83 -13.09 17.27
N HIS A 119 -10.41 -12.32 16.36
CA HIS A 119 -11.00 -10.99 16.63
C HIS A 119 -12.54 -11.02 16.71
N GLN A 120 -13.18 -12.20 16.72
CA GLN A 120 -14.61 -12.28 17.01
C GLN A 120 -14.87 -11.93 18.48
N PRO A 121 -15.88 -11.11 18.80
CA PRO A 121 -16.26 -10.85 20.18
C PRO A 121 -16.64 -12.19 20.84
N GLN A 122 -16.01 -12.51 21.97
CA GLN A 122 -16.46 -13.65 22.77
C GLN A 122 -17.87 -13.37 23.29
N ALA A 123 -18.78 -14.32 23.05
CA ALA A 123 -20.19 -14.24 23.43
C ALA A 123 -20.39 -14.17 24.94
#